data_AF-A0A949E065-F1
#
_entry.id   AF-A0A949E065-F1
#
_cell.length_a   1.000
_cell.length_b   1.000
_cell.length_c   1.000
_cell.angle_alpha   90.00
_cell.angle_beta   90.00
_cell.angle_gamma   90.00
#
_symmetry.space_group_name_H-M   'P 1'
#
loop_
_entity.id
_entity.type
_entity.pdbx_description
1 polymer ?
#
loop_
_entity_poly.entity_id
_entity_poly.type
_entity_poly.pdbx_seq_one_letter_code
_entity_poly.pdbx_strand_id
1 'polypeptide(L)'
;MEFIDIADKFLFKIIIDKGAEFTGGSITAEALIKILLTVAAVYLSFALINMISRYVHIYLLNRMESGLVADLKQKFFNHIIHLDYNFHTTNKTGSLISRLIRGAGAIERLTDVIIFNFAPLTFQLTVAAASLFYFSKIPALIAVLTIIVLIVYSFIIQRMQERANIILNQTEDREKANISDFFTNIDSIKYFGQENIIKSRFKKVSQQVKIAMVKHWDYYNWMDAGRALILSVGTLLLIYFPLVDFLQGKTTLGSVVFIYTVFGSLIGPMFGFVRGLRDYYRSMADFEV
;
A
#
# COMPACT_ATOMS: atom_id res chain seq x y z
N MET A 1 -2.60 -0.35 -16.25
CA MET A 1 -1.17 -0.75 -16.19
C MET A 1 -1.02 -2.21 -15.81
N GLU A 2 -1.97 -2.74 -15.05
CA GLU A 2 -2.01 -4.10 -14.51
C GLU A 2 -2.25 -5.17 -15.60
N PHE A 3 -2.91 -4.82 -16.71
CA PHE A 3 -3.04 -5.71 -17.86
C PHE A 3 -1.67 -6.06 -18.47
N ILE A 4 -0.77 -5.07 -18.55
CA ILE A 4 0.58 -5.25 -19.10
C ILE A 4 1.43 -6.13 -18.18
N ASP A 5 1.25 -5.99 -16.87
CA ASP A 5 1.91 -6.84 -15.87
C ASP A 5 1.48 -8.32 -15.97
N ILE A 6 0.24 -8.61 -16.37
CA ILE A 6 -0.18 -9.99 -16.66
C ILE A 6 0.32 -10.44 -18.04
N ALA A 7 0.38 -9.55 -19.02
CA ALA A 7 0.92 -9.84 -20.34
C ALA A 7 2.41 -10.21 -20.27
N ASP A 8 3.22 -9.50 -19.48
CA ASP A 8 4.63 -9.84 -19.22
C ASP A 8 4.80 -11.29 -18.74
N LYS A 9 4.02 -11.68 -17.74
CA LYS A 9 4.06 -13.06 -17.21
C LYS A 9 3.64 -14.10 -18.22
N PHE A 10 2.69 -13.77 -19.09
CA PHE A 10 2.28 -14.63 -20.18
C PHE A 10 3.39 -14.79 -21.22
N LEU A 11 4.12 -13.71 -21.55
CA LEU A 11 5.31 -13.79 -22.38
C LEU A 11 6.40 -14.66 -21.73
N PHE A 12 6.59 -14.52 -20.42
CA PHE A 12 7.53 -15.35 -19.67
C PHE A 12 7.13 -16.83 -19.70
N LYS A 13 5.83 -17.15 -19.60
CA LYS A 13 5.30 -18.50 -19.83
C LYS A 13 5.70 -19.05 -21.21
N ILE A 14 5.56 -18.27 -22.27
CA ILE A 14 5.93 -18.69 -23.63
C ILE A 14 7.42 -19.03 -23.69
N ILE A 15 8.28 -18.21 -23.07
CA ILE A 15 9.72 -18.46 -23.02
C ILE A 15 10.02 -19.79 -22.34
N ILE A 16 9.38 -20.07 -21.20
CA ILE A 16 9.57 -21.33 -20.47
C ILE A 16 9.07 -22.53 -21.25
N ASP A 17 7.87 -22.45 -21.85
CA ASP A 17 7.29 -23.56 -22.63
C ASP A 17 8.17 -23.87 -23.86
N LYS A 18 8.62 -22.84 -24.59
CA LYS A 18 9.47 -23.02 -25.77
C LYS A 18 10.91 -23.43 -25.41
N GLY A 19 11.43 -22.98 -24.28
CA GLY A 19 12.69 -23.49 -23.74
C GLY A 19 12.61 -24.98 -23.41
N ALA A 20 11.51 -25.42 -22.78
CA ALA A 20 11.28 -26.84 -22.48
C ALA A 20 11.20 -27.69 -23.77
N GLU A 21 10.47 -27.22 -24.80
CA GLU A 21 10.40 -27.87 -26.11
C GLU A 21 11.79 -28.01 -26.78
N PHE A 22 12.67 -27.02 -26.63
CA PHE A 22 14.04 -27.06 -27.14
C PHE A 22 14.89 -28.12 -26.43
N THR A 23 14.82 -28.15 -25.09
CA THR A 23 15.54 -29.16 -24.30
C THR A 23 15.05 -30.58 -24.57
N GLY A 24 13.77 -30.73 -24.92
CA GLY A 24 13.17 -32.00 -25.35
C GLY A 24 13.46 -32.37 -26.81
N GLY A 25 14.27 -31.59 -27.54
CA GLY A 25 14.65 -31.85 -28.92
C GLY A 25 13.54 -31.63 -29.96
N SER A 26 12.41 -31.02 -29.57
CA SER A 26 11.23 -30.85 -30.44
C SER A 26 11.35 -29.64 -31.38
N ILE A 27 12.22 -28.68 -31.08
CA ILE A 27 12.46 -27.48 -31.90
C ILE A 27 13.96 -27.24 -32.13
N THR A 28 14.30 -26.64 -33.26
CA THR A 28 15.68 -26.27 -33.61
C THR A 28 16.11 -24.98 -32.91
N ALA A 29 17.43 -24.77 -32.78
CA ALA A 29 17.99 -23.55 -32.19
C ALA A 29 17.56 -22.28 -32.95
N GLU A 30 17.50 -22.34 -34.28
CA GLU A 30 17.05 -21.23 -35.12
C GLU A 30 15.59 -20.85 -34.86
N ALA A 31 14.71 -21.85 -34.70
CA ALA A 31 13.31 -21.62 -34.38
C ALA A 31 13.15 -20.97 -33.00
N LEU A 32 13.92 -21.44 -32.00
CA LEU A 32 13.92 -20.85 -30.66
C LEU A 32 14.39 -19.39 -30.68
N ILE A 33 15.50 -19.08 -31.38
CA ILE A 33 16.01 -17.70 -31.50
C ILE A 33 14.95 -16.78 -32.11
N LYS A 34 14.28 -17.21 -33.19
CA LYS A 34 13.23 -16.42 -33.84
C LYS A 34 12.04 -16.15 -32.91
N ILE A 35 11.63 -17.15 -32.13
CA ILE A 35 10.57 -16.99 -31.12
C ILE A 35 11.02 -16.01 -30.04
N LEU A 36 12.24 -16.14 -29.51
CA LEU A 36 12.76 -15.25 -28.48
C LEU A 36 12.86 -13.79 -28.96
N LEU A 37 13.30 -13.56 -30.20
CA LEU A 37 13.33 -12.23 -30.79
C LEU A 37 11.92 -11.64 -30.95
N THR A 38 10.94 -12.47 -31.31
CA THR A 38 9.54 -12.06 -31.41
C THR A 38 8.99 -11.69 -30.02
N VAL A 39 9.23 -12.52 -29.01
CA VAL A 39 8.82 -12.22 -27.62
C VAL A 39 9.50 -10.96 -27.11
N ALA A 40 10.78 -10.76 -27.39
CA ALA A 40 11.53 -9.55 -27.02
C ALA A 40 10.93 -8.29 -27.68
N ALA A 41 10.58 -8.36 -28.97
CA ALA A 41 9.95 -7.24 -29.67
C ALA A 41 8.56 -6.90 -29.10
N VAL A 42 7.76 -7.92 -28.76
CA VAL A 42 6.44 -7.73 -28.12
C VAL A 42 6.60 -7.14 -26.71
N TYR A 43 7.55 -7.65 -25.92
CA TYR A 43 7.85 -7.13 -24.59
C TYR A 43 8.28 -5.66 -24.63
N LEU A 44 9.20 -5.30 -25.54
CA LEU A 44 9.63 -3.90 -25.71
C LEU A 44 8.47 -2.99 -26.11
N SER A 45 7.58 -3.48 -26.97
CA SER A 45 6.38 -2.74 -27.37
C SER A 45 5.46 -2.51 -26.17
N PHE A 46 5.20 -3.53 -25.35
CA PHE A 46 4.42 -3.38 -24.12
C PHE A 46 5.10 -2.49 -23.08
N ALA A 47 6.41 -2.55 -22.94
CA ALA A 47 7.17 -1.69 -22.03
C ALA A 47 7.04 -0.21 -22.45
N LEU A 48 7.14 0.08 -23.76
CA LEU A 48 6.96 1.43 -24.29
C LEU A 48 5.52 1.94 -24.09
N ILE A 49 4.52 1.11 -24.38
CA ILE A 49 3.10 1.44 -24.14
C ILE A 49 2.86 1.70 -22.65
N ASN A 50 3.44 0.88 -21.76
CA ASN A 50 3.31 1.08 -20.31
C ASN A 50 3.95 2.40 -19.86
N MET A 51 5.14 2.72 -20.37
CA MET A 51 5.81 3.99 -20.07
C MET A 51 4.96 5.19 -20.47
N ILE A 52 4.44 5.20 -21.70
CA ILE A 52 3.60 6.28 -22.23
C ILE A 52 2.29 6.36 -21.44
N SER A 53 1.63 5.22 -21.22
CA SER A 53 0.37 5.15 -20.49
C SER A 53 0.52 5.66 -19.05
N ARG A 54 1.60 5.29 -18.37
CA ARG A 54 1.91 5.76 -17.02
C ARG A 54 2.15 7.27 -17.01
N TYR A 55 2.92 7.79 -17.97
CA TYR A 55 3.17 9.22 -18.07
C TYR A 55 1.87 10.00 -18.30
N VAL A 56 1.04 9.59 -19.25
CA VAL A 56 -0.25 10.23 -19.54
C VAL A 56 -1.18 10.15 -18.35
N HIS A 57 -1.26 8.99 -17.68
CA HIS A 57 -2.09 8.79 -16.50
C HIS A 57 -1.71 9.77 -15.38
N ILE A 58 -0.43 9.85 -15.01
CA ILE A 58 0.06 10.78 -13.97
C ILE A 58 -0.10 12.23 -14.39
N TYR A 59 0.16 12.55 -15.67
CA TYR A 59 -0.03 13.90 -16.19
C TYR A 59 -1.49 14.38 -16.06
N LEU A 60 -2.44 13.54 -16.48
CA LEU A 60 -3.87 13.85 -16.38
C LEU A 60 -4.32 13.95 -14.92
N LEU A 61 -3.84 13.05 -14.08
CA LEU A 61 -4.15 13.06 -12.65
C LEU A 61 -3.70 14.35 -11.99
N ASN A 62 -2.44 14.75 -12.17
CA ASN A 62 -1.90 15.98 -11.59
C ASN A 62 -2.70 17.22 -12.02
N ARG A 63 -3.15 17.26 -13.28
CA ARG A 63 -4.01 18.34 -13.80
C ARG A 63 -5.39 18.34 -13.15
N MET A 64 -5.99 17.17 -13.00
CA MET A 64 -7.29 17.01 -12.36
C MET A 64 -7.23 17.38 -10.88
N GLU A 65 -6.27 16.83 -10.12
CA GLU A 65 -6.13 17.07 -8.68
C GLU A 65 -5.84 18.53 -8.36
N SER A 66 -4.90 19.15 -9.08
CA SER A 66 -4.61 20.57 -8.89
C SER A 66 -5.82 21.47 -9.18
N GLY A 67 -6.62 21.12 -10.20
CA GLY A 67 -7.91 21.78 -10.48
C GLY A 67 -8.93 21.59 -9.35
N LEU A 68 -9.14 20.35 -8.90
CA LEU A 68 -10.06 20.03 -7.81
C LEU A 68 -9.70 20.76 -6.50
N VAL A 69 -8.41 20.82 -6.17
CA VAL A 69 -7.90 21.54 -5.00
C VAL A 69 -8.12 23.04 -5.13
N ALA A 70 -7.88 23.62 -6.31
CA ALA A 70 -8.12 25.03 -6.57
C ALA A 70 -9.62 25.37 -6.45
N ASP A 71 -10.48 24.58 -7.08
CA ASP A 71 -11.94 24.76 -7.05
C ASP A 71 -12.49 24.64 -5.63
N LEU A 72 -12.04 23.65 -4.85
CA LEU A 72 -12.43 23.51 -3.46
C LEU A 72 -12.01 24.75 -2.65
N LYS A 73 -10.77 25.22 -2.82
CA LYS A 73 -10.27 26.38 -2.09
C LYS A 73 -11.08 27.63 -2.42
N GLN A 74 -11.40 27.85 -3.70
CA GLN A 74 -12.22 28.97 -4.14
C GLN A 74 -13.65 28.87 -3.59
N LYS A 75 -14.30 27.70 -3.69
CA LYS A 75 -15.65 27.49 -3.14
C LYS A 75 -15.70 27.71 -1.63
N PHE A 76 -14.75 27.17 -0.89
CA PHE A 76 -14.68 27.35 0.56
C PHE A 76 -14.44 28.81 0.93
N PHE A 77 -13.46 29.46 0.29
CA PHE A 77 -13.18 30.87 0.55
C PHE A 77 -14.39 31.75 0.25
N ASN A 78 -14.99 31.59 -0.93
CA ASN A 78 -16.19 32.32 -1.34
C ASN A 78 -17.36 32.07 -0.40
N HIS A 79 -17.56 30.84 0.08
CA HIS A 79 -18.60 30.56 1.06
C HIS A 79 -18.35 31.29 2.38
N ILE A 80 -17.12 31.22 2.91
CA ILE A 80 -16.78 31.83 4.20
C ILE A 80 -16.94 33.35 4.18
N ILE A 81 -16.52 34.04 3.11
CA ILE A 81 -16.62 35.52 3.05
C ILE A 81 -18.07 36.05 2.96
N HIS A 82 -19.04 35.20 2.60
CA HIS A 82 -20.46 35.56 2.54
C HIS A 82 -21.22 35.25 3.84
N LEU A 83 -20.55 34.68 4.85
CA LEU A 83 -21.17 34.40 6.14
C LEU A 83 -21.36 35.69 6.94
N ASP A 84 -22.27 35.64 7.91
CA ASP A 84 -22.64 36.80 8.69
C ASP A 84 -21.54 37.22 9.66
N TYR A 85 -21.67 38.45 10.17
CA TYR A 85 -20.74 39.00 11.15
C TYR A 85 -20.60 38.09 12.39
N ASN A 86 -21.70 37.47 12.83
CA ASN A 86 -21.69 36.57 13.97
C ASN A 86 -20.81 35.34 13.73
N PHE A 87 -20.85 34.74 12.54
CA PHE A 87 -19.92 33.67 12.20
C PHE A 87 -18.45 34.10 12.32
N HIS A 88 -18.13 35.29 11.80
CA HIS A 88 -16.76 35.82 11.80
C HIS A 88 -16.25 36.24 13.18
N THR A 89 -17.12 36.62 14.12
CA THR A 89 -16.72 36.92 15.51
C THR A 89 -16.63 35.68 16.38
N THR A 90 -17.40 34.63 16.07
CA THR A 90 -17.43 33.40 16.87
C THR A 90 -16.35 32.38 16.45
N ASN A 91 -15.84 32.47 15.21
CA ASN A 91 -14.84 31.54 14.68
C ASN A 91 -13.45 32.18 14.57
N LYS A 92 -12.42 31.49 15.06
CA LYS A 92 -11.02 31.95 14.95
C LYS A 92 -10.52 31.82 13.52
N THR A 93 -9.94 32.89 12.96
CA THR A 93 -9.37 32.92 11.59
C THR A 93 -8.38 31.78 11.34
N GLY A 94 -7.48 31.50 12.30
CA GLY A 94 -6.51 30.40 12.18
C GLY A 94 -7.16 29.02 12.07
N SER A 95 -8.31 28.81 12.73
CA SER A 95 -9.08 27.57 12.63
C SER A 95 -9.68 27.39 11.22
N LEU A 96 -10.24 28.46 10.66
CA LEU A 96 -10.81 28.45 9.30
C LEU A 96 -9.75 28.20 8.23
N ILE A 97 -8.58 28.84 8.35
CA ILE A 97 -7.43 28.58 7.47
C ILE A 97 -6.98 27.12 7.57
N SER A 98 -6.89 26.60 8.79
CA SER A 98 -6.49 25.20 9.01
C SER A 98 -7.48 24.21 8.40
N ARG A 99 -8.79 24.45 8.54
CA ARG A 99 -9.85 23.65 7.90
C ARG A 99 -9.72 23.65 6.38
N LEU A 100 -9.49 24.81 5.77
CA LEU A 100 -9.28 24.92 4.33
C LEU A 100 -8.09 24.09 3.84
N ILE A 101 -6.95 24.20 4.53
CA ILE A 101 -5.72 23.48 4.17
C ILE A 101 -5.89 21.97 4.37
N ARG A 102 -6.48 21.55 5.50
CA ARG A 102 -6.74 20.13 5.77
C ARG A 102 -7.72 19.53 4.77
N GLY A 103 -8.83 20.21 4.49
CA GLY A 103 -9.84 19.76 3.53
C GLY A 103 -9.27 19.64 2.11
N ALA A 104 -8.44 20.59 1.68
CA ALA A 104 -7.74 20.50 0.40
C ALA A 104 -6.83 19.27 0.33
N GLY A 105 -6.01 19.04 1.36
CA GLY A 105 -5.16 17.85 1.43
C GLY A 105 -5.94 16.54 1.58
N ALA A 106 -7.16 16.58 2.14
CA ALA A 106 -8.03 15.41 2.24
C ALA A 106 -8.60 15.02 0.88
N ILE A 107 -8.97 15.98 0.01
CA ILE A 107 -9.38 15.69 -1.38
C ILE A 107 -8.25 15.00 -2.15
N GLU A 108 -7.04 15.56 -2.06
CA GLU A 108 -5.86 15.00 -2.73
C GLU A 108 -5.65 13.54 -2.31
N ARG A 109 -5.59 13.28 -1.00
CA ARG A 109 -5.42 11.91 -0.48
C ARG A 109 -6.57 10.97 -0.86
N LEU A 110 -7.82 11.42 -0.86
CA LEU A 110 -8.94 10.57 -1.28
C LEU A 110 -8.82 10.19 -2.76
N THR A 111 -8.44 11.15 -3.60
CA THR A 111 -8.24 10.95 -5.03
C THR A 111 -7.11 9.94 -5.27
N ASP A 112 -5.96 10.15 -4.61
CA ASP A 112 -4.84 9.21 -4.60
C ASP A 112 -5.25 7.80 -4.16
N VAL A 113 -6.02 7.70 -3.07
CA VAL A 113 -6.44 6.39 -2.55
C VAL A 113 -7.29 5.64 -3.57
N ILE A 114 -8.26 6.31 -4.18
CA ILE A 114 -9.13 5.68 -5.17
C ILE A 114 -8.30 5.23 -6.38
N ILE A 115 -7.42 6.10 -6.89
CA ILE A 115 -6.74 5.91 -8.17
C ILE A 115 -5.52 4.99 -8.07
N PHE A 116 -4.78 5.02 -6.97
CA PHE A 116 -3.56 4.24 -6.80
C PHE A 116 -3.71 2.99 -5.96
N ASN A 117 -4.78 2.87 -5.16
CA ASN A 117 -4.98 1.70 -4.30
C ASN A 117 -6.22 0.89 -4.69
N PHE A 118 -7.39 1.51 -4.76
CA PHE A 118 -8.65 0.77 -4.95
C PHE A 118 -8.87 0.36 -6.40
N ALA A 119 -8.74 1.28 -7.35
CA ALA A 119 -8.92 0.98 -8.78
C ALA A 119 -7.90 -0.05 -9.30
N PRO A 120 -6.59 0.04 -8.99
CA PRO A 120 -5.61 -0.95 -9.42
C PRO A 120 -5.87 -2.34 -8.84
N LEU A 121 -6.18 -2.42 -7.55
CA LEU A 121 -6.47 -3.71 -6.91
C LEU A 121 -7.69 -4.37 -7.54
N THR A 122 -8.80 -3.65 -7.67
CA THR A 122 -10.05 -4.21 -8.22
C THR A 122 -9.87 -4.69 -9.66
N PHE A 123 -9.18 -3.89 -10.48
CA PHE A 123 -8.85 -4.28 -11.85
C PHE A 123 -7.91 -5.49 -11.89
N GLN A 124 -6.82 -5.48 -11.12
CA GLN A 124 -5.83 -6.57 -11.14
C GLN A 124 -6.40 -7.88 -10.59
N LEU A 125 -7.21 -7.83 -9.53
CA LEU A 125 -7.92 -9.00 -9.03
C LEU A 125 -8.86 -9.57 -10.09
N THR A 126 -9.58 -8.72 -10.82
CA THR A 126 -10.50 -9.17 -11.87
C THR A 126 -9.74 -9.87 -12.99
N VAL A 127 -8.67 -9.26 -13.51
CA VAL A 127 -7.89 -9.84 -14.62
C VAL A 127 -7.12 -11.08 -14.17
N ALA A 128 -6.55 -11.09 -12.96
CA ALA A 128 -5.85 -12.25 -12.42
C ALA A 128 -6.82 -13.40 -12.11
N ALA A 129 -7.99 -13.13 -11.53
CA ALA A 129 -8.99 -14.17 -11.32
C ALA A 129 -9.42 -14.77 -12.66
N ALA A 130 -9.77 -13.93 -13.65
CA ALA A 130 -10.17 -14.39 -14.98
C ALA A 130 -9.07 -15.23 -15.66
N SER A 131 -7.81 -14.81 -15.58
CA SER A 131 -6.69 -15.55 -16.17
C SER A 131 -6.41 -16.86 -15.44
N LEU A 132 -6.42 -16.88 -14.11
CA LEU A 132 -6.21 -18.10 -13.32
C LEU A 132 -7.34 -19.12 -13.54
N PHE A 133 -8.60 -18.66 -13.57
CA PHE A 133 -9.76 -19.52 -13.84
C PHE A 133 -9.69 -20.19 -15.23
N TYR A 134 -9.09 -19.51 -16.22
CA TYR A 134 -8.86 -20.07 -17.54
C TYR A 134 -7.86 -21.24 -17.52
N PHE A 135 -6.80 -21.15 -16.71
CA PHE A 135 -5.76 -22.19 -16.65
C PHE A 135 -6.08 -23.35 -15.70
N SER A 136 -6.54 -23.07 -14.48
CA SER A 136 -6.95 -24.10 -13.54
C SER A 136 -7.80 -23.53 -12.40
N LYS A 137 -8.90 -24.20 -12.07
CA LYS A 137 -9.87 -23.75 -11.04
C LYS A 137 -9.30 -23.82 -9.62
N ILE A 138 -8.48 -24.84 -9.32
CA ILE A 138 -7.94 -25.07 -7.97
C ILE A 138 -6.95 -23.95 -7.58
N PRO A 139 -5.93 -23.61 -8.39
CA PRO A 139 -5.03 -22.50 -8.10
C PRO A 139 -5.74 -21.14 -8.03
N ALA A 140 -6.75 -20.91 -8.88
CA ALA A 140 -7.56 -19.69 -8.79
C ALA A 140 -8.23 -19.56 -7.42
N LEU A 141 -8.84 -20.64 -6.90
CA LEU A 141 -9.47 -20.64 -5.58
C LEU A 141 -8.46 -20.42 -4.45
N ILE A 142 -7.29 -21.06 -4.52
CA ILE A 142 -6.22 -20.90 -3.52
C ILE A 142 -5.70 -19.46 -3.51
N ALA A 143 -5.50 -18.84 -4.68
CA ALA A 143 -5.07 -17.46 -4.79
C ALA A 143 -6.08 -16.50 -4.14
N VAL A 144 -7.37 -16.65 -4.48
CA VAL A 144 -8.45 -15.83 -3.90
C VAL A 144 -8.54 -16.02 -2.39
N LEU A 145 -8.52 -17.26 -1.91
CA LEU A 145 -8.58 -17.56 -0.47
C LEU A 145 -7.38 -16.96 0.28
N THR A 146 -6.17 -17.11 -0.28
CA THR A 146 -4.94 -16.54 0.32
C THR A 146 -5.05 -15.03 0.43
N ILE A 147 -5.54 -14.35 -0.61
CA ILE A 147 -5.73 -12.89 -0.62
C ILE A 147 -6.76 -12.47 0.42
N ILE A 148 -7.90 -13.17 0.53
CA ILE A 148 -8.93 -12.87 1.53
C ILE A 148 -8.35 -13.00 2.94
N VAL A 149 -7.66 -14.12 3.24
CA VAL A 149 -7.03 -14.35 4.55
C VAL A 149 -6.01 -13.25 4.85
N LEU A 150 -5.21 -12.85 3.86
CA LEU A 150 -4.17 -11.84 4.00
C LEU A 150 -4.74 -10.42 4.24
N ILE A 151 -5.84 -10.06 3.56
CA ILE A 151 -6.56 -8.80 3.76
C ILE A 151 -7.16 -8.77 5.17
N VAL A 152 -7.88 -9.83 5.57
CA VAL A 152 -8.52 -9.93 6.89
C VAL A 152 -7.47 -9.85 8.00
N TYR A 153 -6.39 -10.63 7.89
CA TYR A 153 -5.27 -10.59 8.84
C TYR A 153 -4.66 -9.20 8.93
N SER A 154 -4.33 -8.60 7.78
CA SER A 154 -3.72 -7.27 7.73
C SER A 154 -4.62 -6.21 8.36
N PHE A 155 -5.92 -6.25 8.10
CA PHE A 155 -6.88 -5.31 8.66
C PHE A 155 -6.98 -5.41 10.18
N ILE A 156 -7.01 -6.64 10.72
CA ILE A 156 -7.06 -6.88 12.17
C ILE A 156 -5.81 -6.31 12.85
N ILE A 157 -4.61 -6.69 12.37
CA ILE A 157 -3.35 -6.22 12.97
C ILE A 157 -3.20 -4.71 12.79
N GLN A 158 -3.61 -4.14 11.66
CA GLN A 158 -3.56 -2.69 11.43
C GLN A 158 -4.38 -1.91 12.47
N ARG A 159 -5.59 -2.38 12.81
CA ARG A 159 -6.40 -1.76 13.86
C ARG A 159 -5.74 -1.84 15.24
N MET A 160 -5.06 -2.94 15.55
CA MET A 160 -4.32 -3.08 16.81
C MET A 160 -3.09 -2.14 16.84
N GLN A 161 -2.39 -2.04 15.71
CA GLN A 161 -1.26 -1.14 15.53
C GLN A 161 -1.68 0.34 15.67
N GLU A 162 -2.82 0.73 15.09
CA GLU A 162 -3.35 2.09 15.21
C GLU A 162 -3.60 2.48 16.67
N ARG A 163 -4.21 1.58 17.46
CA ARG A 163 -4.40 1.80 18.90
C ARG A 163 -3.07 1.94 19.64
N ALA A 164 -2.06 1.14 19.29
CA ALA A 164 -0.72 1.25 19.86
C ALA A 164 -0.04 2.57 19.48
N ASN A 165 -0.23 3.04 18.24
CA ASN A 165 0.31 4.31 17.76
C ASN A 165 -0.33 5.51 18.48
N ILE A 166 -1.63 5.47 18.76
CA ILE A 166 -2.30 6.51 19.57
C ILE A 166 -1.68 6.58 20.96
N ILE A 167 -1.45 5.44 21.61
CA ILE A 167 -0.82 5.38 22.94
C ILE A 167 0.61 5.91 22.88
N LEU A 168 1.39 5.53 21.86
CA LEU A 168 2.74 6.02 21.64
C LEU A 168 2.77 7.55 21.51
N ASN A 169 1.94 8.11 20.63
CA ASN A 169 1.83 9.56 20.45
C ASN A 169 1.49 10.27 21.77
N GLN A 170 0.53 9.76 22.54
CA GLN A 170 0.18 10.33 23.84
C GLN A 170 1.36 10.29 24.84
N THR A 171 2.15 9.22 24.85
CA THR A 171 3.33 9.13 25.72
C THR A 171 4.45 10.06 25.27
N GLU A 172 4.68 10.20 23.96
CA GLU A 172 5.67 11.13 23.41
C GLU A 172 5.27 12.59 23.64
N ASP A 173 3.99 12.94 23.52
CA ASP A 173 3.51 14.29 23.79
C ASP A 173 3.70 14.66 25.27
N ARG A 174 3.47 13.71 26.18
CA ARG A 174 3.79 13.88 27.61
C ARG A 174 5.28 14.04 27.84
N GLU A 175 6.12 13.28 27.15
CA GLU A 175 7.58 13.41 27.23
C GLU A 175 8.04 14.80 26.77
N LYS A 176 7.56 15.26 25.60
CA LYS A 176 7.83 16.60 25.07
C LYS A 176 7.39 17.70 26.02
N ALA A 177 6.21 17.58 26.62
CA ALA A 177 5.72 18.53 27.62
C ALA A 177 6.65 18.59 28.84
N ASN A 178 7.07 17.43 29.38
CA ASN A 178 8.01 17.37 30.50
C ASN A 178 9.37 17.99 30.15
N ILE A 179 9.89 17.70 28.96
CA ILE A 179 11.14 18.29 28.47
C ILE A 179 11.02 19.81 28.39
N SER A 180 9.92 20.32 27.83
CA SER A 180 9.63 21.75 27.78
C SER A 180 9.63 22.37 29.17
N ASP A 181 8.89 21.78 30.12
CA ASP A 181 8.80 22.28 31.49
C ASP A 181 10.17 22.30 32.19
N PHE A 182 10.99 21.26 32.02
CA PHE A 182 12.32 21.20 32.62
C PHE A 182 13.27 22.26 32.05
N PHE A 183 13.25 22.49 30.74
CA PHE A 183 14.12 23.49 30.12
C PHE A 183 13.65 24.92 30.39
N THR A 184 12.35 25.18 30.40
CA THR A 184 11.80 26.48 30.80
C THR A 184 12.18 26.82 32.24
N ASN A 185 12.29 25.82 33.12
CA ASN A 185 12.62 26.02 34.54
C ASN A 185 14.06 25.61 34.90
N ILE A 186 14.98 25.61 33.93
CA ILE A 186 16.35 25.12 34.13
C ILE A 186 17.11 25.88 35.22
N ASP A 187 16.90 27.19 35.34
CA ASP A 187 17.55 28.04 36.33
C ASP A 187 17.16 27.64 37.76
N SER A 188 15.89 27.32 37.98
CA SER A 188 15.41 26.83 39.28
C SER A 188 16.02 25.47 39.63
N ILE A 189 16.10 24.57 38.65
CA ILE A 189 16.72 23.25 38.84
C ILE A 189 18.20 23.40 39.24
N LYS A 190 18.92 24.32 38.59
CA LYS A 190 20.32 24.62 38.87
C LYS A 190 20.51 25.31 40.22
N TYR A 191 19.67 26.29 40.53
CA TYR A 191 19.72 27.03 41.78
C TYR A 191 19.54 26.13 43.01
N PHE A 192 18.61 25.17 42.94
CA PHE A 192 18.33 24.24 44.03
C PHE A 192 19.11 22.91 43.96
N GLY A 193 19.99 22.71 42.98
CA GLY A 193 20.79 21.48 42.82
C GLY A 193 19.97 20.20 42.64
N GLN A 194 18.81 20.29 41.97
CA GLN A 194 17.83 19.19 41.88
C GLN A 194 17.99 18.29 40.65
N GLU A 195 19.15 18.31 39.97
CA GLU A 195 19.33 17.60 38.70
C GLU A 195 19.09 16.10 38.81
N ASN A 196 19.48 15.48 39.92
CA ASN A 196 19.27 14.04 40.12
C ASN A 196 17.78 13.67 40.24
N ILE A 197 16.97 14.54 40.86
CA ILE A 197 15.52 14.35 40.93
C ILE A 197 14.91 14.44 39.53
N ILE A 198 15.30 15.46 38.76
CA ILE A 198 14.79 15.65 37.39
C ILE A 198 15.23 14.52 36.46
N LYS A 199 16.49 14.06 36.55
CA LYS A 199 16.97 12.87 35.83
C LYS A 199 16.12 11.64 36.15
N SER A 200 15.79 11.41 37.42
CA SER A 200 14.94 10.30 37.84
C SER A 200 13.51 10.42 37.32
N ARG A 201 12.93 11.63 37.32
CA ARG A 201 11.61 11.90 36.72
C ARG A 201 11.62 11.65 35.22
N PHE A 202 12.60 12.19 34.50
CA PHE A 202 12.74 11.99 33.06
C PHE A 202 12.91 10.51 32.71
N LYS A 203 13.72 9.75 33.47
CA LYS A 203 13.87 8.30 33.29
C LYS A 203 12.53 7.57 33.36
N LYS A 204 11.62 7.94 34.28
CA LYS A 204 10.29 7.32 34.37
C LYS A 204 9.43 7.61 33.14
N VAL A 205 9.45 8.85 32.63
CA VAL A 205 8.68 9.26 31.45
C VAL A 205 9.22 8.57 30.20
N SER A 206 10.53 8.61 29.99
CA SER A 206 11.19 7.95 28.86
C SER A 206 10.99 6.43 28.87
N GLN A 207 10.94 5.80 30.05
CA GLN A 207 10.62 4.37 30.16
C GLN A 207 9.18 4.04 29.73
N GLN A 208 8.21 4.94 29.96
CA GLN A 208 6.84 4.75 29.47
C GLN A 208 6.77 4.85 27.95
N VAL A 209 7.47 5.82 27.35
CA VAL A 209 7.61 5.94 25.89
C VAL A 209 8.24 4.68 25.32
N LYS A 210 9.34 4.18 25.92
CA LYS A 210 9.97 2.93 25.51
C LYS A 210 8.99 1.75 25.46
N ILE A 211 8.18 1.58 26.51
CA ILE A 211 7.20 0.47 26.58
C ILE A 211 6.15 0.61 25.47
N ALA A 212 5.62 1.82 25.24
CA ALA A 212 4.66 2.08 24.18
C ALA A 212 5.28 1.87 22.77
N MET A 213 6.52 2.32 22.58
CA MET A 213 7.27 2.23 21.33
C MET A 213 7.56 0.78 20.94
N VAL A 214 8.05 -0.03 21.90
CA VAL A 214 8.27 -1.47 21.68
C VAL A 214 6.97 -2.16 21.29
N LYS A 215 5.87 -1.87 22.00
CA LYS A 215 4.56 -2.45 21.66
C LYS A 215 4.08 -2.06 20.25
N HIS A 216 4.31 -0.81 19.83
CA HIS A 216 4.00 -0.37 18.47
C HIS A 216 4.85 -1.12 17.42
N TRP A 217 6.15 -1.29 17.68
CA TRP A 217 7.04 -2.06 16.82
C TRP A 217 6.71 -3.56 16.79
N ASP A 218 6.27 -4.15 17.90
CA ASP A 218 5.84 -5.54 17.95
C ASP A 218 4.66 -5.79 17.01
N TYR A 219 3.68 -4.88 16.95
CA TYR A 219 2.58 -5.01 15.97
C TYR A 219 3.06 -4.89 14.52
N TYR A 220 4.06 -4.04 14.25
CA TYR A 220 4.69 -3.97 12.94
C TYR A 220 5.37 -5.30 12.58
N ASN A 221 6.13 -5.87 13.52
CA ASN A 221 6.78 -7.17 13.33
C ASN A 221 5.78 -8.31 13.16
N TRP A 222 4.69 -8.32 13.94
CA TRP A 222 3.62 -9.31 13.80
C TRP A 222 2.94 -9.20 12.44
N MET A 223 2.65 -7.98 11.98
CA MET A 223 2.11 -7.75 10.64
C MET A 223 3.00 -8.40 9.57
N ASP A 224 4.30 -8.10 9.58
CA ASP A 224 5.23 -8.60 8.57
C ASP A 224 5.42 -10.13 8.67
N ALA A 225 5.57 -10.66 9.88
CA ALA A 225 5.70 -12.10 10.10
C ALA A 225 4.45 -12.89 9.66
N GLY A 226 3.26 -12.41 10.00
CA GLY A 226 2.02 -13.06 9.60
C GLY A 226 1.76 -12.97 8.09
N ARG A 227 2.07 -11.81 7.47
CA ARG A 227 2.01 -11.68 6.01
C ARG A 227 2.97 -12.64 5.32
N ALA A 228 4.21 -12.74 5.80
CA ALA A 228 5.20 -13.67 5.27
C ALA A 228 4.70 -15.11 5.37
N LEU A 229 4.19 -15.53 6.52
CA LEU A 229 3.67 -16.89 6.73
C LEU A 229 2.50 -17.20 5.79
N ILE A 230 1.50 -16.31 5.72
CA ILE A 230 0.32 -16.50 4.85
C ILE A 230 0.75 -16.59 3.38
N LEU A 231 1.65 -15.70 2.94
CA LEU A 231 2.16 -15.70 1.57
C LEU A 231 3.00 -16.93 1.26
N SER A 232 3.85 -17.39 2.19
CA SER A 232 4.65 -18.60 2.01
C SER A 232 3.78 -19.85 1.88
N VAL A 233 2.76 -20.00 2.75
CA VAL A 233 1.82 -21.12 2.68
C VAL A 233 1.00 -21.06 1.39
N GLY A 234 0.45 -19.89 1.05
CA GLY A 234 -0.31 -19.71 -0.20
C GLY A 234 0.53 -19.99 -1.44
N THR A 235 1.77 -19.51 -1.47
CA THR A 235 2.74 -19.78 -2.54
C THR A 235 3.03 -21.27 -2.67
N LEU A 236 3.29 -21.95 -1.55
CA LEU A 236 3.55 -23.39 -1.55
C LEU A 236 2.37 -24.17 -2.15
N LEU A 237 1.15 -23.86 -1.74
CA LEU A 237 -0.05 -24.49 -2.30
C LEU A 237 -0.22 -24.17 -3.78
N LEU A 238 0.00 -22.92 -4.18
CA LEU A 238 -0.10 -22.47 -5.58
C LEU A 238 0.95 -23.07 -6.51
N ILE A 239 2.10 -23.50 -5.99
CA ILE A 239 3.10 -24.23 -6.78
C ILE A 239 2.76 -25.72 -6.78
N TYR A 240 2.39 -26.28 -5.61
CA TYR A 240 2.16 -27.71 -5.44
C TYR A 240 1.10 -28.26 -6.40
N PHE A 241 -0.11 -27.68 -6.45
CA PHE A 241 -1.20 -28.22 -7.26
C PHE A 241 -0.93 -28.16 -8.77
N PRO A 242 -0.52 -27.02 -9.36
CA PRO A 242 -0.14 -26.97 -10.78
C PRO A 242 1.03 -27.89 -11.12
N LEU A 243 1.98 -28.09 -10.19
CA LEU A 243 3.09 -29.00 -10.42
C LEU A 243 2.63 -30.46 -10.48
N VAL A 244 1.67 -30.86 -9.63
CA VAL A 244 1.03 -32.17 -9.73
C VAL A 244 0.29 -32.33 -11.06
N ASP A 245 -0.45 -31.31 -11.51
CA ASP A 245 -1.12 -31.31 -12.82
C ASP A 245 -0.10 -31.41 -13.96
N PHE A 246 1.07 -30.78 -13.83
CA PHE A 246 2.16 -30.86 -14.80
C PHE A 246 2.75 -32.27 -14.86
N LEU A 247 3.01 -32.91 -13.70
CA LEU A 247 3.48 -34.30 -13.64
C LEU A 247 2.47 -35.28 -14.25
N GLN A 248 1.18 -34.96 -14.22
CA GLN A 248 0.12 -35.74 -14.87
C GLN A 248 -0.06 -35.41 -16.36
N GLY A 249 0.74 -34.50 -16.93
CA GLY A 249 0.66 -34.08 -18.32
C GLY A 249 -0.56 -33.22 -18.67
N LYS A 250 -1.28 -32.68 -17.68
CA LYS A 250 -2.49 -31.86 -17.88
C LYS A 250 -2.18 -30.40 -18.20
N THR A 251 -1.00 -29.93 -17.84
CA THR A 251 -0.57 -28.53 -18.02
C THR A 251 0.92 -28.48 -18.39
N THR A 252 1.39 -27.31 -18.81
CA THR A 252 2.80 -27.08 -19.18
C THR A 252 3.57 -26.42 -18.03
N LEU A 253 4.90 -26.55 -18.05
CA LEU A 253 5.76 -25.92 -17.04
C LEU A 253 5.59 -24.40 -17.02
N GLY A 254 5.44 -23.77 -18.19
CA GLY A 254 5.18 -22.34 -18.28
C GLY A 254 3.84 -21.93 -17.65
N SER A 255 2.81 -22.78 -17.67
CA SER A 255 1.55 -22.50 -16.96
C SER A 255 1.73 -22.48 -15.44
N VAL A 256 2.59 -23.35 -14.89
CA VAL A 256 2.92 -23.34 -13.46
C VAL A 256 3.61 -22.02 -13.08
N VAL A 257 4.59 -21.60 -13.89
CA VAL A 257 5.31 -20.34 -13.69
C VAL A 257 4.37 -19.13 -13.86
N PHE A 258 3.47 -19.16 -14.82
CA PHE A 258 2.45 -18.12 -15.02
C PHE A 258 1.56 -17.95 -13.79
N ILE A 259 1.03 -19.05 -13.25
CA ILE A 259 0.16 -19.02 -12.05
C ILE A 259 0.92 -18.41 -10.87
N TYR A 260 2.16 -18.85 -10.63
CA TYR A 260 3.01 -18.34 -9.56
C TYR A 260 3.28 -16.83 -9.70
N THR A 261 3.68 -16.39 -10.89
CA THR A 261 4.01 -14.99 -11.15
C THR A 261 2.78 -14.08 -11.12
N VAL A 262 1.62 -14.56 -11.58
CA VAL A 262 0.35 -13.81 -11.52
C VAL A 262 -0.08 -13.63 -10.07
N PHE A 263 0.05 -14.67 -9.25
CA PHE A 263 -0.20 -14.54 -7.82
C PHE A 263 0.74 -13.53 -7.16
N GLY A 264 2.05 -13.61 -7.46
CA GLY A 264 3.06 -12.70 -6.91
C GLY A 264 2.76 -11.23 -7.17
N SER A 265 2.18 -10.89 -8.32
CA SER A 265 1.86 -9.48 -8.61
C SER A 265 0.65 -8.94 -7.86
N LEU A 266 -0.21 -9.79 -7.30
CA LEU A 266 -1.36 -9.36 -6.52
C LEU A 266 -0.95 -8.84 -5.14
N ILE A 267 0.25 -9.20 -4.68
CA ILE A 267 0.79 -8.83 -3.36
C ILE A 267 0.93 -7.31 -3.23
N GLY A 268 1.53 -6.65 -4.23
CA GLY A 268 1.78 -5.21 -4.22
C GLY A 268 0.51 -4.36 -4.10
N PRO A 269 -0.46 -4.50 -5.03
CA PRO A 269 -1.74 -3.79 -4.98
C PRO A 269 -2.51 -4.05 -3.69
N MET A 270 -2.43 -5.25 -3.14
CA MET A 270 -3.10 -5.58 -1.88
C MET A 270 -2.48 -4.83 -0.69
N PHE A 271 -1.15 -4.69 -0.63
CA PHE A 271 -0.51 -3.81 0.36
C PHE A 271 -0.89 -2.33 0.15
N GLY A 272 -1.05 -1.90 -1.11
CA GLY A 272 -1.62 -0.61 -1.48
C GLY A 272 -3.01 -0.42 -0.89
N PHE A 273 -3.92 -1.37 -1.10
CA PHE A 273 -5.30 -1.33 -0.61
C PHE A 273 -5.41 -1.22 0.92
N VAL A 274 -4.64 -2.00 1.68
CA VAL A 274 -4.63 -1.92 3.15
C VAL A 274 -4.14 -0.54 3.62
N ARG A 275 -3.14 0.05 2.95
CA ARG A 275 -2.70 1.43 3.23
C ARG A 275 -3.78 2.44 2.83
N GLY A 276 -4.39 2.24 1.66
CA GLY A 276 -5.45 3.09 1.14
C GLY A 276 -6.67 3.16 2.05
N LEU A 277 -7.08 2.05 2.67
CA LEU A 277 -8.16 2.04 3.66
C LEU A 277 -7.88 2.99 4.84
N ARG A 278 -6.66 2.95 5.38
CA ARG A 278 -6.26 3.87 6.45
C ARG A 278 -6.29 5.32 5.98
N ASP A 279 -5.73 5.60 4.81
CA ASP A 279 -5.63 6.96 4.28
C ASP A 279 -7.02 7.51 3.89
N TYR A 280 -7.95 6.65 3.50
CA TYR A 280 -9.37 6.95 3.35
C TYR A 280 -10.01 7.37 4.68
N TYR A 281 -9.88 6.55 5.74
CA TYR A 281 -10.44 6.89 7.05
C TYR A 281 -9.85 8.17 7.63
N ARG A 282 -8.53 8.37 7.48
CA ARG A 282 -7.87 9.62 7.87
C ARG A 282 -8.43 10.82 7.12
N SER A 283 -8.66 10.70 5.82
CA SER A 283 -9.18 11.80 5.02
C SER A 283 -10.63 12.10 5.34
N MET A 284 -11.45 11.09 5.61
CA MET A 284 -12.83 11.26 6.12
C MET A 284 -12.84 12.03 7.45
N ALA A 285 -11.97 11.67 8.40
CA ALA A 285 -11.86 12.40 9.66
C ALA A 285 -11.45 13.87 9.47
N ASP A 286 -10.57 14.15 8.51
CA ASP A 286 -10.16 15.53 8.17
C ASP A 286 -11.30 16.36 7.52
N PHE A 287 -12.33 15.74 6.95
CA PHE A 287 -13.54 16.43 6.46
C PHE A 287 -14.55 16.76 7.57
N GLU A 288 -14.62 15.95 8.62
CA GLU A 288 -15.60 16.11 9.70
C GLU A 288 -15.22 17.21 10.71
N VAL A 289 -13.97 17.68 10.73
CA VAL A 289 -13.39 18.56 11.79
C VAL A 289 -13.01 19.98 11.33
#